data_AF-A0A7J0E8V0-F1
#
_entry.id   AF-A0A7J0E8V0-F1
#
_cell.length_a   1.000
_cell.length_b   1.000
_cell.length_c   1.000
_cell.angle_alpha   90.00
_cell.angle_beta   90.00
_cell.angle_gamma   90.00
#
_symmetry.space_group_name_H-M   'P 1'
#
loop_
_entity.id
_entity.type
_entity.pdbx_description
1 polymer ?
#
loop_
_entity_poly.entity_id
_entity_poly.type
_entity_poly.pdbx_seq_one_letter_code
_entity_poly.pdbx_strand_id
1 'polypeptide(L)'
;MKKERNAALGERVWSGEARNVSLGQVRGWIGRKGMRRWWRLATKGTRVWVMPAQGEEGASGRWWEIGSRCHGGAVWVSFGVDVNGFWSSALIMHYKLKFITKNFIFNFLVVLSDAYDPLDPNGNITIKWDVISWTPDGYVAVVTIFNFQQYRHIQAPGWSLGWTWAKKEVIWNMVGGQTTEQGDCSRFKGNIPHCCKKAPTVVDLLPGTPYNQQIANCCKGGVISSWAQDPANSASSFQLSVGAAGTTKKTVKEPKNFTLKAPGPGYTCGPAKVVKPTKFVSQDGRRVTQAMKTWNVTCTYSQFLARKTPTCCVSLSSFYNDTLVPCPTCTCGCQNITQPGSCVGPELPYLASVVPGSGKNSYTPLVQCTSHMCPIRVHWHVKLNYKDYWRVKVTITNFNYMMNYSQWNLVVQHPNFDNLTQIFSFNYKSLTPYAAINDTAMLWGVKFYNDLLMQAGPVGNVQSELLFRKDKSTFTFDKGWAFPRRIYFNGDNCVMPPPDAYPYLPNNSSRPHIFLLTLMLTLLLSLVFSYAYA
;
A
#
# COMPACT_ATOMS: atom_id res chain seq x y z
N MET A 1 12.82 20.06 40.78
CA MET A 1 11.75 21.08 40.79
C MET A 1 12.06 22.12 39.72
N LYS A 2 11.06 22.46 38.88
CA LYS A 2 10.80 23.74 38.15
C LYS A 2 12.02 24.61 37.76
N LYS A 3 12.13 25.19 36.56
CA LYS A 3 11.07 25.77 35.71
C LYS A 3 11.66 26.20 34.36
N GLU A 4 10.76 26.26 33.38
CA GLU A 4 10.80 26.87 32.06
C GLU A 4 11.47 28.27 32.00
N ARG A 5 12.10 28.65 30.87
CA ARG A 5 11.47 29.45 29.79
C ARG A 5 12.46 29.87 28.68
N ASN A 6 11.97 29.74 27.45
CA ASN A 6 12.19 30.52 26.21
C ASN A 6 13.36 31.52 26.13
N ALA A 7 14.19 31.36 25.09
CA ALA A 7 15.11 32.39 24.62
C ALA A 7 14.69 32.88 23.22
N ALA A 8 14.39 34.17 23.15
CA ALA A 8 14.11 34.94 21.94
C ALA A 8 15.40 35.31 21.19
N LEU A 9 15.24 35.64 19.90
CA LEU A 9 16.25 36.17 19.00
C LEU A 9 16.96 37.42 19.57
N GLY A 10 18.26 37.51 19.32
CA GLY A 10 19.06 38.72 19.48
C GLY A 10 20.33 38.67 18.65
N GLU A 11 20.36 39.44 17.56
CA GLU A 11 21.52 39.70 16.72
C GLU A 11 22.67 40.31 17.54
N ARG A 12 23.91 39.91 17.29
CA ARG A 12 25.11 40.65 17.69
C ARG A 12 26.09 40.75 16.54
N VAL A 13 26.26 41.98 16.04
CA VAL A 13 27.32 42.43 15.13
C VAL A 13 28.59 42.65 15.94
N TRP A 14 29.75 42.24 15.42
CA TRP A 14 31.06 42.62 15.96
C TRP A 14 31.96 43.18 14.85
N SER A 15 32.47 44.39 15.11
CA SER A 15 33.54 45.10 14.39
C SER A 15 34.89 44.81 15.06
N GLY A 16 35.97 44.62 14.29
CA GLY A 16 37.32 44.58 14.85
C GLY A 16 38.40 44.00 13.93
N GLU A 17 39.34 44.87 13.58
CA GLU A 17 40.64 44.75 12.89
C GLU A 17 41.27 43.37 12.61
N ALA A 18 41.71 43.23 11.36
CA ALA A 18 42.48 42.12 10.83
C ALA A 18 43.94 42.13 11.31
N ARG A 19 44.41 41.02 11.91
CA ARG A 19 45.82 40.64 11.90
C ARG A 19 45.98 39.19 11.44
N ASN A 20 46.81 39.04 10.41
CA ASN A 20 47.48 37.85 9.89
C ASN A 20 46.63 36.58 9.64
N VAL A 21 46.16 36.44 8.40
CA VAL A 21 45.84 35.12 7.80
C VAL A 21 46.67 34.97 6.52
N SER A 22 47.44 33.89 6.46
CA SER A 22 48.33 33.53 5.36
C SER A 22 47.57 33.38 4.03
N LEU A 23 47.99 34.14 3.01
CA LEU A 23 47.52 34.03 1.63
C LEU A 23 48.04 32.74 0.98
N GLY A 24 47.20 31.71 0.90
CA GLY A 24 47.41 30.59 -0.02
C GLY A 24 47.07 31.03 -1.44
N GLN A 25 48.10 31.32 -2.23
CA GLN A 25 48.00 31.81 -3.60
C GLN A 25 47.60 30.68 -4.56
N VAL A 26 46.37 30.68 -5.09
CA VAL A 26 46.02 29.86 -6.28
C VAL A 26 46.02 30.77 -7.50
N ARG A 27 47.04 30.62 -8.35
CA ARG A 27 47.25 31.35 -9.61
C ARG A 27 46.09 31.10 -10.58
N GLY A 28 45.36 32.16 -10.93
CA GLY A 28 44.44 32.17 -12.07
C GLY A 28 45.18 32.56 -13.36
N TRP A 29 44.99 31.79 -14.43
CA TRP A 29 45.40 32.17 -15.78
C TRP A 29 44.33 33.06 -16.43
N ILE A 30 44.77 34.15 -17.04
CA ILE A 30 43.94 35.16 -17.72
C ILE A 30 43.94 34.87 -19.23
N GLY A 31 42.75 34.84 -19.83
CA GLY A 31 42.53 34.97 -21.27
C GLY A 31 41.22 35.75 -21.54
N ARG A 32 41.31 36.87 -22.25
CA ARG A 32 40.20 37.83 -22.49
C ARG A 32 39.24 37.37 -23.60
N LYS A 33 37.93 37.42 -23.33
CA LYS A 33 36.95 38.35 -23.95
C LYS A 33 35.52 38.00 -23.50
N GLY A 34 34.76 38.99 -23.04
CA GLY A 34 33.32 38.90 -22.76
C GLY A 34 32.95 38.91 -21.27
N MET A 35 32.32 40.02 -20.82
CA MET A 35 31.80 40.35 -19.49
C MET A 35 31.60 39.17 -18.51
N ARG A 36 32.45 39.09 -17.48
CA ARG A 36 32.19 38.30 -16.26
C ARG A 36 32.49 39.15 -15.02
N ARG A 37 31.54 39.21 -14.08
CA ARG A 37 31.78 39.74 -12.72
C ARG A 37 32.51 38.67 -11.90
N TRP A 38 33.52 39.07 -11.13
CA TRP A 38 34.34 38.18 -10.32
C TRP A 38 33.88 38.20 -8.86
N TRP A 39 33.88 37.04 -8.20
CA TRP A 39 33.54 36.89 -6.79
C TRP A 39 34.81 36.56 -6.00
N ARG A 40 34.99 37.16 -4.82
CA ARG A 40 36.15 36.87 -3.97
C ARG A 40 35.78 35.76 -2.98
N LEU A 41 36.47 34.62 -3.09
CA LEU A 41 36.32 33.47 -2.20
C LEU A 41 37.39 33.51 -1.12
N ALA A 42 36.97 33.29 0.13
CA ALA A 42 37.88 33.10 1.24
C ALA A 42 37.53 31.79 1.96
N THR A 43 38.56 31.04 2.33
CA THR A 43 38.43 29.81 3.11
C THR A 43 39.10 30.01 4.46
N LYS A 44 38.42 29.60 5.53
CA LYS A 44 39.01 29.53 6.88
C LYS A 44 38.56 28.22 7.51
N GLY A 45 39.44 27.23 7.54
CA GLY A 45 39.09 25.86 7.92
C GLY A 45 38.11 25.22 6.92
N THR A 46 37.13 24.47 7.42
CA THR A 46 36.16 23.68 6.63
C THR A 46 34.93 24.46 6.12
N ARG A 47 35.00 25.79 6.11
CA ARG A 47 33.91 26.70 5.73
C ARG A 47 34.30 27.61 4.58
N VAL A 48 33.37 27.82 3.65
CA VAL A 48 33.54 28.64 2.44
C VAL A 48 32.64 29.87 2.53
N TRP A 49 33.25 31.04 2.29
CA TRP A 49 32.59 32.33 2.37
C TRP A 49 32.68 33.04 1.02
N VAL A 50 31.58 33.67 0.61
CA VAL A 50 31.55 34.50 -0.60
C VAL A 50 30.99 35.87 -0.26
N MET A 51 31.58 36.88 -0.88
CA MET A 51 31.10 38.25 -0.84
C MET A 51 30.61 38.67 -2.24
N PRO A 52 29.41 39.26 -2.36
CA PRO A 52 28.98 39.88 -3.60
C PRO A 52 29.85 41.09 -3.95
N ALA A 53 30.21 41.20 -5.22
CA ALA A 53 30.92 42.37 -5.74
C ALA A 53 29.94 43.57 -5.81
N GLN A 54 30.14 44.56 -4.94
CA GLN A 54 29.45 45.85 -5.03
C GLN A 54 30.11 46.73 -6.12
N GLY A 55 29.27 47.32 -6.97
CA GLY A 55 29.63 48.50 -7.75
C GLY A 55 29.73 49.72 -6.83
N GLU A 56 30.45 50.73 -7.31
CA GLU A 56 30.93 51.90 -6.56
C GLU A 56 29.87 52.62 -5.70
N GLU A 57 30.39 53.19 -4.62
CA GLU A 57 29.77 54.05 -3.59
C GLU A 57 29.01 53.36 -2.44
N GLY A 58 29.76 53.09 -1.37
CA GLY A 58 29.32 53.36 0.00
C GLY A 58 28.23 52.45 0.62
N ALA A 59 28.51 51.17 0.87
CA ALA A 59 27.82 50.40 1.91
C ALA A 59 28.60 49.13 2.29
N SER A 60 28.77 48.86 3.60
CA SER A 60 29.49 47.67 4.10
C SER A 60 28.86 46.35 3.64
N GLY A 61 29.55 45.57 2.82
CA GLY A 61 29.10 44.24 2.40
C GLY A 61 29.16 43.22 3.55
N ARG A 62 28.12 42.38 3.67
CA ARG A 62 28.06 41.24 4.61
C ARG A 62 28.55 39.96 3.91
N TRP A 63 29.35 39.16 4.61
CA TRP A 63 29.78 37.83 4.14
C TRP A 63 28.69 36.79 4.41
N TRP A 64 28.47 35.88 3.46
CA TRP A 64 27.50 34.80 3.59
C TRP A 64 28.21 33.44 3.65
N GLU A 65 27.83 32.59 4.62
CA GLU A 65 28.29 31.19 4.71
C GLU A 65 27.42 30.34 3.78
N ILE A 66 28.01 29.66 2.82
CA ILE A 66 27.26 28.87 1.82
C ILE A 66 27.34 27.35 2.08
N GLY A 67 28.04 26.94 3.14
CA GLY A 67 28.06 25.55 3.56
C GLY A 67 29.13 25.21 4.61
N SER A 68 28.81 24.20 5.42
CA SER A 68 29.69 23.63 6.44
C SER A 68 29.94 22.14 6.14
N ARG A 69 31.21 21.77 5.90
CA ARG A 69 31.77 20.43 5.55
C ARG A 69 31.92 20.16 4.04
N CYS A 70 33.15 20.36 3.56
CA CYS A 70 33.64 19.73 2.34
C CYS A 70 34.67 18.65 2.74
N HIS A 71 34.36 17.37 2.51
CA HIS A 71 35.39 16.34 2.36
C HIS A 71 35.72 16.24 0.87
N GLY A 72 36.90 16.71 0.50
CA GLY A 72 37.61 16.40 -0.75
C GLY A 72 36.78 16.38 -2.04
N GLY A 73 36.45 17.55 -2.60
CA GLY A 73 35.90 17.68 -3.95
C GLY A 73 35.51 19.13 -4.27
N ALA A 74 35.98 19.66 -5.40
CA ALA A 74 35.69 21.03 -5.83
C ALA A 74 34.20 21.17 -6.21
N VAL A 75 33.48 22.09 -5.56
CA VAL A 75 32.08 22.41 -5.86
C VAL A 75 32.04 23.60 -6.82
N TRP A 76 31.43 23.41 -8.00
CA TRP A 76 31.12 24.49 -8.94
C TRP A 76 29.63 24.81 -8.85
N VAL A 77 29.28 26.08 -8.62
CA VAL A 77 27.89 26.57 -8.57
C VAL A 77 27.67 27.52 -9.73
N SER A 78 26.65 27.28 -10.57
CA SER A 78 26.21 28.21 -11.61
C SER A 78 24.78 28.69 -11.31
N PHE A 79 24.53 30.00 -11.48
CA PHE A 79 23.19 30.59 -11.46
C PHE A 79 22.97 31.32 -12.79
N GLY A 80 21.89 31.00 -13.49
CA GLY A 80 21.44 31.68 -14.71
C GLY A 80 20.37 32.73 -14.39
N VAL A 81 20.42 33.88 -15.07
CA VAL A 81 19.40 34.94 -15.02
C VAL A 81 18.81 35.04 -16.43
N ASP A 82 17.49 34.86 -16.54
CA ASP A 82 16.72 35.05 -17.78
C ASP A 82 16.25 36.51 -17.89
N VAL A 83 16.45 37.13 -19.05
CA VAL A 83 15.75 38.37 -19.45
C VAL A 83 15.33 38.27 -20.92
N ASN A 84 14.04 38.50 -21.16
CA ASN A 84 13.31 38.30 -22.42
C ASN A 84 13.76 39.22 -23.59
N GLY A 85 13.49 38.79 -24.83
CA GLY A 85 13.07 39.71 -25.92
C GLY A 85 13.65 39.53 -27.33
N PHE A 86 13.02 38.65 -28.13
CA PHE A 86 12.53 38.85 -29.52
C PHE A 86 13.43 39.33 -30.70
N TRP A 87 13.25 38.60 -31.82
CA TRP A 87 13.50 38.84 -33.27
C TRP A 87 14.72 38.20 -33.98
N SER A 88 14.34 37.47 -35.06
CA SER A 88 15.05 37.21 -36.33
C SER A 88 15.65 35.82 -36.57
N SER A 89 14.79 34.99 -37.19
CA SER A 89 15.00 34.30 -38.49
C SER A 89 16.20 33.35 -38.68
N ALA A 90 15.87 32.06 -38.68
CA ALA A 90 16.29 31.07 -39.68
C ALA A 90 17.78 31.03 -40.08
N LEU A 91 18.65 30.58 -39.17
CA LEU A 91 19.83 29.77 -39.51
C LEU A 91 20.39 29.28 -38.16
N ILE A 92 20.09 28.04 -37.73
CA ILE A 92 20.83 27.19 -36.76
C ILE A 92 19.99 25.90 -36.64
N MET A 93 19.81 25.21 -37.77
CA MET A 93 19.27 23.85 -37.78
C MET A 93 20.43 22.92 -38.13
N HIS A 94 21.37 22.72 -37.19
CA HIS A 94 22.30 21.57 -37.18
C HIS A 94 23.18 21.46 -35.92
N TYR A 95 23.17 22.45 -35.01
CA TYR A 95 23.95 22.42 -33.76
C TYR A 95 23.14 22.43 -32.46
N LYS A 96 21.84 22.09 -32.50
CA LYS A 96 21.00 21.90 -31.28
C LYS A 96 20.60 20.45 -30.99
N LEU A 97 21.10 19.46 -31.75
CA LEU A 97 20.69 18.05 -31.58
C LEU A 97 21.61 17.22 -30.66
N LYS A 98 22.74 17.77 -30.19
CA LYS A 98 23.65 17.06 -29.26
C LYS A 98 23.61 17.54 -27.80
N PHE A 99 22.85 18.59 -27.50
CA PHE A 99 22.68 19.10 -26.13
C PHE A 99 21.36 18.65 -25.47
N ILE A 100 20.39 18.19 -26.27
CA ILE A 100 19.11 17.68 -25.78
C ILE A 100 19.24 16.21 -25.32
N THR A 101 20.16 15.44 -25.89
CA THR A 101 20.34 14.02 -25.53
C THR A 101 21.13 13.78 -24.24
N LYS A 102 21.90 14.75 -23.74
CA LYS A 102 22.67 14.59 -22.49
C LYS A 102 21.97 15.10 -21.23
N ASN A 103 20.99 16.00 -21.36
CA ASN A 103 20.12 16.43 -20.25
C ASN A 103 18.82 15.61 -20.12
N PHE A 104 18.48 14.81 -21.14
CA PHE A 104 17.39 13.83 -21.03
C PHE A 104 17.83 12.53 -20.33
N ILE A 105 19.14 12.26 -20.27
CA ILE A 105 19.71 11.05 -19.66
C ILE A 105 20.09 11.26 -18.17
N PHE A 106 20.07 12.49 -17.66
CA PHE A 106 20.41 12.81 -16.26
C PHE A 106 19.21 13.33 -15.42
N ASN A 107 17.98 13.21 -15.93
CA ASN A 107 16.75 13.32 -15.14
C ASN A 107 15.96 12.01 -15.06
N PHE A 108 16.55 10.90 -15.54
CA PHE A 108 16.18 9.56 -15.07
C PHE A 108 16.89 9.32 -13.73
N LEU A 109 16.60 10.18 -12.75
CA LEU A 109 16.73 9.78 -11.36
C LEU A 109 15.78 8.61 -11.21
N VAL A 110 16.37 7.45 -11.01
CA VAL A 110 15.73 6.23 -10.56
C VAL A 110 14.79 6.63 -9.42
N VAL A 111 13.51 6.75 -9.73
CA VAL A 111 12.47 6.55 -8.73
C VAL A 111 12.73 5.12 -8.30
N LEU A 112 13.35 4.93 -7.13
CA LEU A 112 13.17 3.70 -6.41
C LEU A 112 11.65 3.59 -6.29
N SER A 113 11.05 2.77 -7.15
CA SER A 113 9.66 2.41 -7.01
C SER A 113 9.59 1.77 -5.64
N ASP A 114 9.11 2.52 -4.66
CA ASP A 114 8.97 2.05 -3.31
C ASP A 114 8.14 0.76 -3.37
N ALA A 115 8.79 -0.37 -3.08
CA ALA A 115 8.16 -1.67 -3.10
C ALA A 115 7.24 -1.91 -1.90
N TYR A 116 7.03 -0.87 -1.09
CA TYR A 116 6.16 -0.88 0.07
C TYR A 116 4.76 -0.38 -0.28
N ASP A 117 3.79 -0.76 0.55
CA ASP A 117 2.40 -0.38 0.36
C ASP A 117 2.14 1.06 0.84
N PRO A 118 1.81 2.03 -0.04
CA PRO A 118 1.69 3.43 0.36
C PRO A 118 0.57 3.70 1.36
N LEU A 119 -0.42 2.80 1.48
CA LEU A 119 -1.50 2.92 2.46
C LEU A 119 -1.18 2.22 3.79
N ASP A 120 -0.10 1.44 3.86
CA ASP A 120 0.35 0.76 5.08
C ASP A 120 1.88 0.65 5.12
N PRO A 121 2.61 1.78 5.25
CA PRO A 121 4.06 1.82 5.16
C PRO A 121 4.78 1.02 6.25
N ASN A 122 4.12 0.84 7.40
CA ASN A 122 4.66 0.09 8.54
C ASN A 122 4.13 -1.34 8.63
N GLY A 123 3.24 -1.73 7.72
CA GLY A 123 2.58 -3.04 7.68
C GLY A 123 3.58 -4.16 7.44
N ASN A 124 3.68 -5.09 8.38
CA ASN A 124 4.53 -6.26 8.25
C ASN A 124 3.94 -7.47 8.98
N ILE A 125 4.45 -8.64 8.65
CA ILE A 125 4.24 -9.85 9.42
C ILE A 125 5.52 -10.14 10.19
N THR A 126 5.42 -10.24 11.51
CA THR A 126 6.57 -10.57 12.36
C THR A 126 6.40 -11.98 12.93
N ILE A 127 7.38 -12.82 12.65
CA ILE A 127 7.48 -14.16 13.22
C ILE A 127 8.42 -14.06 14.41
N LYS A 128 7.86 -14.22 15.60
CA LYS A 128 8.60 -14.23 16.85
C LYS A 128 8.84 -15.68 17.27
N TRP A 129 10.08 -16.00 17.60
CA TRP A 129 10.47 -17.31 18.08
C TRP A 129 11.00 -17.20 19.49
N ASP A 130 10.25 -17.74 20.45
CA ASP A 130 10.58 -17.68 21.88
C ASP A 130 11.01 -19.06 22.38
N VAL A 131 12.27 -19.19 22.78
CA VAL A 131 12.76 -20.40 23.46
C VAL A 131 12.32 -20.37 24.92
N ILE A 132 11.39 -21.25 25.30
CA ILE A 132 10.75 -21.23 26.63
C ILE A 132 11.44 -22.12 27.65
N SER A 133 12.03 -23.23 27.22
CA SER A 133 12.75 -24.17 28.10
C SER A 133 13.80 -24.97 27.34
N TRP A 134 14.75 -25.53 28.08
CA TRP A 134 15.77 -26.44 27.55
C TRP A 134 15.30 -27.89 27.68
N THR A 135 15.66 -28.73 26.70
CA THR A 135 15.53 -30.19 26.78
C THR A 135 16.92 -30.82 26.86
N PRO A 136 17.05 -32.13 27.15
CA PRO A 136 18.38 -32.78 27.20
C PRO A 136 19.20 -32.66 25.91
N ASP A 137 18.54 -32.53 24.76
CA ASP A 137 19.17 -32.51 23.44
C ASP A 137 18.87 -31.25 22.61
N GLY A 138 18.11 -30.29 23.15
CA GLY A 138 17.72 -29.07 22.47
C GLY A 138 16.85 -28.16 23.32
N TYR A 139 15.68 -27.76 22.81
CA TYR A 139 14.82 -26.80 23.48
C TYR A 139 13.35 -26.90 23.04
N VAL A 140 12.45 -26.35 23.87
CA VAL A 140 11.06 -26.10 23.49
C VAL A 140 10.91 -24.62 23.14
N ALA A 141 10.23 -24.34 22.04
CA ALA A 141 9.95 -22.97 21.60
C ALA A 141 8.50 -22.78 21.20
N VAL A 142 8.02 -21.55 21.43
CA VAL A 142 6.74 -21.05 20.91
C VAL A 142 7.05 -20.10 19.77
N VAL A 143 6.44 -20.37 18.61
CA VAL A 143 6.55 -19.52 17.43
C VAL A 143 5.22 -18.82 17.27
N THR A 144 5.26 -17.49 17.20
CA THR A 144 4.07 -16.65 17.02
C THR A 144 4.24 -15.79 15.78
N ILE A 145 3.28 -15.87 14.87
CA ILE A 145 3.17 -15.07 13.67
C ILE A 145 2.19 -13.93 13.98
N PHE A 146 2.69 -12.70 14.01
CA PHE A 146 1.88 -11.49 14.19
C PHE A 146 1.66 -10.82 12.83
N ASN A 147 0.41 -10.51 12.54
CA ASN A 147 0.05 -9.65 11.42
C ASN A 147 -0.15 -8.21 11.92
N PHE A 148 0.77 -7.32 11.59
CA PHE A 148 0.68 -5.89 11.90
C PHE A 148 0.17 -5.06 10.70
N GLN A 149 -0.27 -5.71 9.62
CA GLN A 149 -0.85 -5.02 8.48
C GLN A 149 -2.25 -4.51 8.82
N GLN A 150 -2.58 -3.28 8.43
CA GLN A 150 -3.83 -2.65 8.81
C GLN A 150 -5.04 -3.31 8.16
N TYR A 151 -4.98 -3.61 6.86
CA TYR A 151 -6.12 -4.13 6.11
C TYR A 151 -5.84 -5.43 5.34
N ARG A 152 -4.59 -5.91 5.29
CA ARG A 152 -4.28 -7.21 4.67
C ARG A 152 -4.44 -8.32 5.69
N HIS A 153 -5.24 -9.33 5.36
CA HIS A 153 -5.39 -10.54 6.16
C HIS A 153 -4.93 -11.78 5.37
N ILE A 154 -4.55 -12.82 6.11
CA ILE A 154 -4.26 -14.14 5.53
C ILE A 154 -5.56 -14.93 5.54
N GLN A 155 -6.10 -15.20 4.36
CA GLN A 155 -7.33 -15.99 4.18
C GLN A 155 -7.03 -17.49 4.14
N ALA A 156 -8.07 -18.32 4.16
CA ALA A 156 -7.96 -19.74 3.87
C ALA A 156 -7.35 -19.93 2.46
N PRO A 157 -6.42 -20.90 2.26
CA PRO A 157 -6.04 -22.02 3.13
C PRO A 157 -5.05 -21.68 4.25
N GLY A 158 -4.78 -20.40 4.48
CA GLY A 158 -3.95 -19.94 5.58
C GLY A 158 -2.49 -19.78 5.21
N TRP A 159 -1.67 -19.54 6.24
CA TRP A 159 -0.23 -19.44 6.09
C TRP A 159 0.44 -20.82 6.05
N SER A 160 1.58 -20.90 5.37
CA SER A 160 2.55 -21.99 5.52
C SER A 160 3.93 -21.39 5.76
N LEU A 161 4.58 -21.80 6.84
CA LEU A 161 5.85 -21.26 7.29
C LEU A 161 6.96 -22.29 7.10
N GLY A 162 7.93 -21.98 6.25
CA GLY A 162 9.13 -22.78 6.08
C GLY A 162 10.38 -22.08 6.60
N TRP A 163 11.38 -22.85 6.99
CA TRP A 163 12.72 -22.36 7.34
C TRP A 163 13.76 -23.45 7.08
N THR A 164 15.04 -23.10 7.16
CA THR A 164 16.15 -24.05 7.12
C THR A 164 16.88 -24.05 8.46
N TRP A 165 17.06 -25.24 9.03
CA TRP A 165 17.83 -25.40 10.26
C TRP A 165 19.29 -24.96 10.11
N ALA A 166 19.93 -24.50 11.18
CA ALA A 166 21.32 -24.06 11.12
C ALA A 166 22.31 -25.24 11.08
N LYS A 167 22.02 -26.32 11.81
CA LYS A 167 22.87 -27.51 12.00
C LYS A 167 22.15 -28.80 11.60
N LYS A 168 21.94 -29.77 12.49
CA LYS A 168 21.25 -31.04 12.19
C LYS A 168 20.04 -31.20 13.12
N GLU A 169 19.37 -30.09 13.40
CA GLU A 169 18.18 -30.03 14.24
C GLU A 169 17.04 -30.84 13.65
N VAL A 170 16.22 -31.41 14.53
CA VAL A 170 15.00 -32.15 14.19
C VAL A 170 13.84 -31.65 15.05
N ILE A 171 12.61 -31.92 14.62
CA ILE A 171 11.41 -31.59 15.39
C ILE A 171 10.93 -32.87 16.07
N TRP A 172 10.95 -32.89 17.40
CA TRP A 172 10.46 -34.02 18.20
C TRP A 172 8.94 -34.06 18.28
N ASN A 173 8.32 -32.90 18.55
CA ASN A 173 6.88 -32.80 18.71
C ASN A 173 6.40 -31.38 18.36
N MET A 174 5.12 -31.26 18.03
CA MET A 174 4.45 -29.99 17.75
C MET A 174 3.04 -29.94 18.35
N VAL A 175 2.60 -28.74 18.72
CA VAL A 175 1.27 -28.43 19.27
C VAL A 175 0.77 -27.15 18.63
N GLY A 176 -0.49 -27.09 18.21
CA GLY A 176 -1.08 -25.94 17.50
C GLY A 176 -0.63 -25.78 16.04
N GLY A 177 0.21 -26.68 15.53
CA GLY A 177 0.67 -26.70 14.15
C GLY A 177 1.30 -28.05 13.82
N GLN A 178 1.46 -28.33 12.53
CA GLN A 178 2.00 -29.61 12.05
C GLN A 178 2.89 -29.40 10.83
N THR A 179 3.94 -30.22 10.69
CA THR A 179 4.73 -30.22 9.46
C THR A 179 4.00 -30.91 8.33
N THR A 180 4.12 -30.38 7.11
CA THR A 180 3.49 -30.97 5.91
C THR A 180 4.12 -32.31 5.52
N GLU A 181 5.38 -32.54 5.88
CA GLU A 181 6.13 -33.76 5.58
C GLU A 181 7.06 -34.12 6.73
N GLN A 182 7.19 -35.42 7.03
CA GLN A 182 8.12 -35.92 8.05
C GLN A 182 9.59 -35.95 7.53
N GLY A 183 9.80 -36.35 6.28
CA GLY A 183 11.13 -36.55 5.70
C GLY A 183 11.81 -37.85 6.14
N ASP A 184 13.09 -38.01 5.78
CA ASP A 184 13.88 -39.20 6.13
C ASP A 184 14.37 -39.14 7.58
N CYS A 185 13.73 -39.93 8.44
CA CYS A 185 14.09 -40.10 9.85
C CYS A 185 14.82 -41.43 10.13
N SER A 186 15.31 -42.14 9.11
CA SER A 186 15.93 -43.49 9.25
C SER A 186 17.09 -43.57 10.24
N ARG A 187 17.76 -42.45 10.54
CA ARG A 187 18.82 -42.35 11.55
C ARG A 187 18.33 -42.69 12.97
N PHE A 188 17.03 -42.54 13.25
CA PHE A 188 16.44 -42.75 14.58
C PHE A 188 15.81 -44.14 14.66
N LYS A 189 16.37 -45.03 15.49
CA LYS A 189 15.94 -46.44 15.61
C LYS A 189 14.85 -46.71 16.66
N GLY A 190 14.58 -45.74 17.53
CA GLY A 190 13.61 -45.85 18.62
C GLY A 190 12.51 -44.80 18.47
N ASN A 191 12.57 -43.74 19.28
CA ASN A 191 11.66 -42.61 19.13
C ASN A 191 11.96 -41.88 17.81
N ILE A 192 10.98 -41.91 16.89
CA ILE A 192 11.06 -41.24 15.59
C ILE A 192 10.60 -39.79 15.78
N PRO A 193 11.39 -38.78 15.38
CA PRO A 193 10.96 -37.40 15.43
C PRO A 193 9.75 -37.12 14.53
N HIS A 194 8.96 -36.11 14.90
CA HIS A 194 7.86 -35.60 14.08
C HIS A 194 8.31 -35.14 12.69
N CYS A 195 9.50 -34.53 12.58
CA CYS A 195 10.09 -34.15 11.30
C CYS A 195 11.62 -34.13 11.35
N CYS A 196 12.26 -34.74 10.35
CA CYS A 196 13.71 -34.78 10.18
C CYS A 196 14.21 -33.98 8.98
N LYS A 197 13.32 -33.30 8.24
CA LYS A 197 13.73 -32.45 7.12
C LYS A 197 14.60 -31.30 7.60
N LYS A 198 15.70 -31.07 6.87
CA LYS A 198 16.59 -29.91 7.06
C LYS A 198 15.86 -28.57 6.84
N ALA A 199 14.87 -28.57 5.94
CA ALA A 199 14.01 -27.44 5.67
C ALA A 199 12.53 -27.84 5.81
N PRO A 200 11.97 -27.84 7.04
CA PRO A 200 10.56 -28.17 7.25
C PRO A 200 9.64 -27.05 6.76
N THR A 201 8.40 -27.42 6.45
CA THR A 201 7.28 -26.47 6.25
C THR A 201 6.18 -26.83 7.23
N VAL A 202 5.67 -25.83 7.93
CA VAL A 202 4.64 -25.94 8.97
C VAL A 202 3.39 -25.24 8.52
N VAL A 203 2.25 -25.85 8.85
CA VAL A 203 0.92 -25.28 8.71
C VAL A 203 0.21 -25.28 10.07
N ASP A 204 -0.74 -24.37 10.24
CA ASP A 204 -1.62 -24.34 11.39
C ASP A 204 -2.59 -25.54 11.36
N LEU A 205 -3.04 -25.96 12.53
CA LEU A 205 -4.08 -26.98 12.63
C LEU A 205 -5.46 -26.38 12.33
N LEU A 206 -6.42 -27.23 11.96
CA LEU A 206 -7.77 -26.81 11.63
C LEU A 206 -8.62 -26.52 12.89
N PRO A 207 -9.68 -25.70 12.77
CA PRO A 207 -10.67 -25.53 13.84
C PRO A 207 -11.27 -26.89 14.26
N GLY A 208 -11.52 -27.07 15.57
CA GLY A 208 -12.03 -28.33 16.12
C GLY A 208 -10.95 -29.34 16.57
N THR A 209 -9.68 -28.97 16.48
CA THR A 209 -8.55 -29.74 17.04
C THR A 209 -8.77 -30.07 18.52
N PRO A 210 -8.42 -31.25 19.05
CA PRO A 210 -8.54 -31.57 20.47
C PRO A 210 -7.77 -30.63 21.40
N TYR A 211 -8.30 -30.35 22.60
CA TYR A 211 -7.74 -29.35 23.53
C TYR A 211 -6.27 -29.61 23.91
N ASN A 212 -5.85 -30.87 24.02
CA ASN A 212 -4.46 -31.26 24.30
C ASN A 212 -3.47 -30.93 23.16
N GLN A 213 -3.96 -30.65 21.97
CA GLN A 213 -3.19 -30.26 20.79
C GLN A 213 -3.32 -28.77 20.46
N GLN A 214 -4.02 -28.00 21.31
CA GLN A 214 -4.18 -26.56 21.16
C GLN A 214 -3.18 -25.77 22.01
N ILE A 215 -2.89 -24.56 21.55
CA ILE A 215 -2.17 -23.50 22.26
C ILE A 215 -2.94 -22.18 22.06
N ALA A 216 -2.58 -21.13 22.80
CA ALA A 216 -3.15 -19.80 22.57
C ALA A 216 -2.97 -19.39 21.09
N ASN A 217 -4.00 -18.77 20.50
CA ASN A 217 -4.02 -18.24 19.14
C ASN A 217 -3.84 -19.24 17.98
N CYS A 218 -3.84 -20.55 18.19
CA CYS A 218 -4.19 -21.54 17.14
C CYS A 218 -5.70 -21.86 17.24
N CYS A 219 -6.31 -22.86 16.62
CA CYS A 219 -6.01 -23.63 15.40
C CYS A 219 -7.00 -23.10 14.36
N LYS A 220 -6.62 -22.09 13.58
CA LYS A 220 -7.57 -21.35 12.73
C LYS A 220 -7.46 -21.75 11.27
N GLY A 221 -6.81 -22.89 10.98
CA GLY A 221 -6.46 -23.28 9.62
C GLY A 221 -5.56 -22.24 8.94
N GLY A 222 -4.75 -21.53 9.72
CA GLY A 222 -3.77 -20.57 9.23
C GLY A 222 -4.36 -19.22 8.83
N VAL A 223 -5.63 -18.96 9.14
CA VAL A 223 -6.25 -17.64 8.92
C VAL A 223 -5.75 -16.65 9.97
N ILE A 224 -5.29 -15.48 9.53
CA ILE A 224 -4.85 -14.39 10.41
C ILE A 224 -5.52 -13.09 9.96
N SER A 225 -6.33 -12.49 10.82
CA SER A 225 -7.03 -11.24 10.53
C SER A 225 -6.06 -10.05 10.40
N SER A 226 -6.51 -8.98 9.77
CA SER A 226 -5.76 -7.73 9.72
C SER A 226 -5.81 -7.02 11.08
N TRP A 227 -4.76 -6.28 11.42
CA TRP A 227 -4.65 -5.61 12.70
C TRP A 227 -5.78 -4.60 12.91
N ALA A 228 -6.21 -3.89 11.87
CA ALA A 228 -7.20 -2.85 12.05
C ALA A 228 -8.62 -3.40 12.24
N GLN A 229 -8.92 -4.57 11.65
CA GLN A 229 -10.23 -5.22 11.65
C GLN A 229 -10.48 -6.06 12.91
N ASP A 230 -9.51 -6.89 13.31
CA ASP A 230 -9.64 -7.76 14.50
C ASP A 230 -8.25 -8.00 15.14
N PRO A 231 -7.77 -7.09 16.02
CA PRO A 231 -6.47 -7.21 16.68
C PRO A 231 -6.34 -8.46 17.56
N ALA A 232 -7.45 -9.03 18.05
CA ALA A 232 -7.40 -10.25 18.86
C ALA A 232 -7.08 -11.48 18.01
N ASN A 233 -7.46 -11.46 16.73
CA ASN A 233 -7.25 -12.55 15.78
C ASN A 233 -6.11 -12.30 14.78
N SER A 234 -5.34 -11.23 14.96
CA SER A 234 -4.18 -10.88 14.12
C SER A 234 -2.89 -11.62 14.51
N ALA A 235 -3.00 -12.73 15.24
CA ALA A 235 -1.88 -13.59 15.59
C ALA A 235 -2.24 -15.07 15.46
N SER A 236 -1.23 -15.87 15.12
CA SER A 236 -1.27 -17.33 15.15
C SER A 236 -0.02 -17.86 15.83
N SER A 237 -0.14 -18.94 16.61
CA SER A 237 1.03 -19.55 17.26
C SER A 237 0.99 -21.06 17.29
N PHE A 238 2.17 -21.66 17.30
CA PHE A 238 2.38 -23.08 17.52
C PHE A 238 3.61 -23.28 18.41
N GLN A 239 3.65 -24.41 19.11
CA GLN A 239 4.79 -24.82 19.90
C GLN A 239 5.49 -25.98 19.22
N LEU A 240 6.82 -26.01 19.29
CA LEU A 240 7.61 -27.14 18.85
C LEU A 240 8.73 -27.48 19.85
N SER A 241 9.04 -28.77 19.92
CA SER A 241 10.22 -29.30 20.61
C SER A 241 11.30 -29.59 19.58
N VAL A 242 12.44 -28.93 19.70
CA VAL A 242 13.57 -29.02 18.77
C VAL A 242 14.67 -29.86 19.41
N GLY A 243 15.11 -30.90 18.71
CA GLY A 243 16.24 -31.75 19.07
C GLY A 243 17.53 -31.35 18.34
N ALA A 244 18.67 -31.85 18.83
CA ALA A 244 20.00 -31.64 18.26
C ALA A 244 20.42 -30.17 18.00
N ALA A 245 19.82 -29.21 18.75
CA ALA A 245 20.07 -27.78 18.61
C ALA A 245 21.08 -27.21 19.62
N GLY A 246 21.41 -28.01 20.64
CA GLY A 246 22.20 -27.60 21.82
C GLY A 246 21.33 -27.00 22.93
N THR A 247 21.84 -27.03 24.15
CA THR A 247 21.06 -26.81 25.39
C THR A 247 21.38 -25.51 26.12
N THR A 248 22.15 -24.61 25.48
CA THR A 248 22.52 -23.31 26.06
C THR A 248 22.31 -22.16 25.09
N LYS A 249 22.22 -20.94 25.63
CA LYS A 249 22.06 -19.70 24.85
C LYS A 249 23.17 -19.49 23.81
N LYS A 250 24.38 -19.96 24.09
CA LYS A 250 25.55 -19.83 23.21
C LYS A 250 25.54 -20.87 22.08
N THR A 251 25.06 -22.09 22.36
CA THR A 251 25.08 -23.20 21.41
C THR A 251 23.95 -23.13 20.40
N VAL A 252 22.77 -22.64 20.79
CA VAL A 252 21.61 -22.52 19.92
C VAL A 252 21.85 -21.47 18.83
N LYS A 253 21.68 -21.91 17.58
CA LYS A 253 21.75 -21.06 16.39
C LYS A 253 20.34 -20.84 15.85
N GLU A 254 20.12 -19.63 15.35
CA GLU A 254 18.86 -19.22 14.76
C GLU A 254 18.67 -19.92 13.40
N PRO A 255 17.44 -20.35 13.06
CA PRO A 255 17.16 -20.85 11.73
C PRO A 255 17.43 -19.80 10.65
N LYS A 256 17.64 -20.26 9.42
CA LYS A 256 17.93 -19.43 8.25
C LYS A 256 16.84 -19.59 7.19
N ASN A 257 16.81 -18.68 6.22
CA ASN A 257 15.96 -18.79 5.03
C ASN A 257 14.48 -19.02 5.36
N PHE A 258 13.90 -18.13 6.15
CA PHE A 258 12.46 -18.16 6.42
C PHE A 258 11.67 -17.87 5.14
N THR A 259 10.61 -18.66 4.92
CA THR A 259 9.69 -18.51 3.79
C THR A 259 8.27 -18.50 4.34
N LEU A 260 7.55 -17.41 4.12
CA LEU A 260 6.14 -17.30 4.46
C LEU A 260 5.33 -17.39 3.17
N LYS A 261 4.55 -18.47 3.05
CA LYS A 261 3.56 -18.62 1.98
C LYS A 261 2.19 -18.27 2.56
N ALA A 262 1.43 -17.48 1.82
CA ALA A 262 0.05 -17.14 2.09
C ALA A 262 -0.74 -17.39 0.80
N PRO A 263 -2.07 -17.22 0.76
CA PRO A 263 -2.84 -17.31 -0.48
C PRO A 263 -2.38 -16.24 -1.48
N GLY A 264 -1.59 -16.66 -2.48
CA GLY A 264 -0.92 -15.78 -3.43
C GLY A 264 0.56 -15.53 -3.07
N PRO A 265 1.41 -15.24 -4.05
CA PRO A 265 2.77 -14.80 -3.76
C PRO A 265 2.75 -13.41 -3.09
N GLY A 266 3.91 -12.94 -2.59
CA GLY A 266 4.08 -11.54 -2.19
C GLY A 266 4.92 -11.29 -0.95
N TYR A 267 5.05 -12.27 -0.05
CA TYR A 267 5.83 -12.10 1.17
C TYR A 267 7.30 -12.46 0.96
N THR A 268 8.19 -11.57 1.40
CA THR A 268 9.62 -11.82 1.51
C THR A 268 10.05 -11.63 2.96
N CYS A 269 10.77 -12.60 3.51
CA CYS A 269 11.22 -12.58 4.89
C CYS A 269 12.71 -12.23 4.98
N GLY A 270 13.05 -11.38 5.94
CA GLY A 270 14.44 -11.05 6.27
C GLY A 270 15.13 -12.15 7.10
N PRO A 271 16.40 -11.94 7.48
CA PRO A 271 17.11 -12.82 8.40
C PRO A 271 16.56 -12.71 9.83
N ALA A 272 16.71 -13.78 10.62
CA ALA A 272 16.37 -13.78 12.04
C ALA A 272 17.29 -12.82 12.82
N LYS A 273 16.68 -11.91 13.58
CA LYS A 273 17.37 -10.95 14.44
C LYS A 273 17.13 -11.28 15.91
N VAL A 274 18.20 -11.47 16.67
CA VAL A 274 18.10 -11.69 18.12
C VAL A 274 17.60 -10.41 18.78
N VAL A 275 16.57 -10.53 19.61
CA VAL A 275 15.95 -9.43 20.34
C VAL A 275 15.97 -9.69 21.83
N LYS A 276 15.57 -8.69 22.63
CA LYS A 276 15.40 -8.84 24.07
C LYS A 276 14.42 -9.99 24.35
N PRO A 277 14.73 -10.91 25.28
CA PRO A 277 13.85 -12.04 25.53
C PRO A 277 12.46 -11.61 25.99
N THR A 278 11.44 -12.26 25.44
CA THR A 278 10.02 -12.01 25.76
C THR A 278 9.74 -12.32 27.23
N LYS A 279 8.94 -11.48 27.88
CA LYS A 279 8.37 -11.75 29.20
C LYS A 279 6.92 -12.18 29.03
N PHE A 280 6.55 -13.32 29.62
CA PHE A 280 5.20 -13.83 29.64
C PHE A 280 4.61 -13.56 31.02
N VAL A 281 3.48 -12.86 31.06
CA VAL A 281 2.71 -12.65 32.28
C VAL A 281 1.62 -13.71 32.32
N SER A 282 1.47 -14.39 33.46
CA SER A 282 0.39 -15.35 33.67
C SER A 282 -0.98 -14.67 33.60
N GLN A 283 -2.03 -15.43 33.29
CA GLN A 283 -3.38 -14.89 33.15
C GLN A 283 -3.91 -14.21 34.43
N ASP A 284 -3.48 -14.69 35.60
CA ASP A 284 -3.80 -14.10 36.90
C ASP A 284 -2.93 -12.87 37.25
N GLY A 285 -1.97 -12.50 36.39
CA GLY A 285 -1.07 -11.35 36.55
C GLY A 285 0.05 -11.54 37.58
N ARG A 286 0.09 -12.67 38.30
CA ARG A 286 0.96 -12.85 39.47
C ARG A 286 2.37 -13.31 39.14
N ARG A 287 2.54 -14.08 38.05
CA ARG A 287 3.81 -14.69 37.68
C ARG A 287 4.30 -14.14 36.34
N VAL A 288 5.57 -13.72 36.33
CA VAL A 288 6.26 -13.34 35.09
C VAL A 288 7.35 -14.37 34.81
N THR A 289 7.24 -15.07 33.69
CA THR A 289 8.32 -15.92 33.16
C THR A 289 8.99 -15.21 31.99
N GLN A 290 10.19 -15.65 31.64
CA GLN A 290 10.96 -15.04 30.55
C GLN A 290 11.48 -16.13 29.62
N ALA A 291 11.43 -15.86 28.31
CA ALA A 291 12.10 -16.69 27.32
C ALA A 291 13.62 -16.72 27.60
N MET A 292 14.24 -17.87 27.34
CA MET A 292 15.69 -18.05 27.44
C MET A 292 16.42 -17.27 26.34
N LYS A 293 15.83 -17.24 25.14
CA LYS A 293 16.31 -16.54 23.94
C LYS A 293 15.12 -16.24 23.02
N THR A 294 15.11 -15.06 22.40
CA THR A 294 14.08 -14.65 21.45
C THR A 294 14.72 -14.10 20.19
N TRP A 295 14.17 -14.44 19.03
CA TRP A 295 14.49 -13.79 17.76
C TRP A 295 13.24 -13.46 16.96
N ASN A 296 13.32 -12.38 16.20
CA ASN A 296 12.27 -11.92 15.31
C ASN A 296 12.70 -12.04 13.86
N VAL A 297 11.78 -12.46 13.01
CA VAL A 297 11.89 -12.43 11.56
C VAL A 297 10.79 -11.52 11.06
N THR A 298 11.14 -10.50 10.30
CA THR A 298 10.17 -9.60 9.69
C THR A 298 9.97 -10.01 8.23
N CYS A 299 8.72 -10.22 7.86
CA CYS A 299 8.28 -10.48 6.50
C CYS A 299 7.46 -9.30 5.98
N THR A 300 7.87 -8.78 4.83
CA THR A 300 7.23 -7.63 4.17
C THR A 300 6.49 -8.10 2.93
N TYR A 301 5.35 -7.47 2.65
CA TYR A 301 4.59 -7.74 1.45
C TYR A 301 5.06 -6.82 0.31
N SER A 302 5.42 -7.40 -0.82
CA SER A 302 5.82 -6.68 -2.03
C SER A 302 4.73 -6.77 -3.07
N GLN A 303 4.16 -5.62 -3.44
CA GLN A 303 3.12 -5.55 -4.48
C GLN A 303 3.62 -6.07 -5.84
N PHE A 304 4.91 -5.87 -6.14
CA PHE A 304 5.53 -6.35 -7.38
C PHE A 304 5.65 -7.87 -7.46
N LEU A 305 5.87 -8.53 -6.32
CA LEU A 305 5.96 -9.99 -6.26
C LEU A 305 4.59 -10.65 -6.15
N ALA A 306 3.59 -9.93 -5.64
CA ALA A 306 2.40 -10.56 -5.12
C ALA A 306 1.45 -11.12 -6.18
N ARG A 307 1.10 -10.35 -7.21
CA ARG A 307 0.34 -10.87 -8.36
C ARG A 307 0.63 -10.03 -9.60
N LYS A 308 0.95 -10.69 -10.71
CA LYS A 308 1.06 -10.04 -12.03
C LYS A 308 -0.31 -9.69 -12.61
N THR A 309 -1.35 -10.44 -12.24
CA THR A 309 -2.72 -10.26 -12.71
C THR A 309 -3.60 -9.66 -11.60
N PRO A 310 -4.41 -8.62 -11.91
CA PRO A 310 -5.39 -8.09 -10.96
C PRO A 310 -6.42 -9.14 -10.52
N THR A 311 -7.01 -8.94 -9.35
CA THR A 311 -8.04 -9.81 -8.77
C THR A 311 -9.41 -9.15 -8.68
N CYS A 312 -9.50 -7.86 -8.91
CA CYS A 312 -10.75 -7.12 -8.85
C CYS A 312 -10.79 -5.95 -9.82
N CYS A 313 -12.01 -5.57 -10.19
CA CYS A 313 -12.29 -4.42 -11.04
C CYS A 313 -13.40 -3.55 -10.43
N VAL A 314 -13.49 -2.32 -10.88
CA VAL A 314 -14.49 -1.35 -10.43
C VAL A 314 -15.43 -0.96 -11.57
N SER A 315 -16.73 -0.86 -11.27
CA SER A 315 -17.73 -0.28 -12.16
C SER A 315 -18.43 0.90 -11.48
N LEU A 316 -18.79 1.92 -12.25
CA LEU A 316 -19.28 3.20 -11.72
C LEU A 316 -20.64 3.56 -12.33
N SER A 317 -21.54 4.12 -11.52
CA SER A 317 -22.81 4.67 -11.99
C SER A 317 -23.26 5.85 -11.11
N SER A 318 -24.22 6.62 -11.61
CA SER A 318 -24.77 7.77 -10.89
C SER A 318 -26.23 8.01 -11.25
N PHE A 319 -27.00 8.64 -10.36
CA PHE A 319 -28.39 9.02 -10.62
C PHE A 319 -28.58 10.05 -11.74
N TYR A 320 -27.54 10.81 -12.10
CA TYR A 320 -27.60 11.87 -13.10
C TYR A 320 -27.09 11.44 -14.48
N ASN A 321 -26.75 10.17 -14.67
CA ASN A 321 -26.26 9.65 -15.94
C ASN A 321 -26.73 8.21 -16.11
N ASP A 322 -27.48 7.95 -17.18
CA ASP A 322 -28.10 6.65 -17.45
C ASP A 322 -27.10 5.58 -17.94
N THR A 323 -25.89 5.99 -18.33
CA THR A 323 -24.84 5.04 -18.74
C THR A 323 -24.09 4.48 -17.54
N LEU A 324 -24.12 3.16 -17.40
CA LEU A 324 -23.26 2.41 -16.49
C LEU A 324 -21.85 2.33 -17.09
N VAL A 325 -20.84 2.74 -16.33
CA VAL A 325 -19.44 2.53 -16.69
C VAL A 325 -19.02 1.15 -16.22
N PRO A 326 -18.85 0.17 -17.12
CA PRO A 326 -18.53 -1.19 -16.73
C PRO A 326 -17.07 -1.30 -16.27
N CYS A 327 -16.73 -2.45 -15.67
CA CYS A 327 -15.33 -2.80 -15.52
C CYS A 327 -14.64 -2.86 -16.89
N PRO A 328 -13.36 -2.44 -17.00
CA PRO A 328 -12.60 -2.59 -18.24
C PRO A 328 -12.54 -4.05 -18.71
N THR A 329 -12.63 -4.25 -20.02
CA THR A 329 -12.59 -5.58 -20.63
C THR A 329 -11.23 -6.23 -20.39
N CYS A 330 -11.23 -7.56 -20.19
CA CYS A 330 -10.04 -8.37 -19.92
C CYS A 330 -9.17 -7.94 -18.73
N THR A 331 -9.72 -7.22 -17.75
CA THR A 331 -8.96 -6.72 -16.59
C THR A 331 -8.17 -7.83 -15.87
N CYS A 332 -8.79 -8.99 -15.62
CA CYS A 332 -8.15 -10.10 -14.90
C CYS A 332 -7.72 -11.25 -15.83
N GLY A 333 -7.59 -10.97 -17.13
CA GLY A 333 -7.27 -11.93 -18.19
C GLY A 333 -8.33 -11.94 -19.29
N CYS A 334 -7.92 -12.20 -20.53
CA CYS A 334 -8.83 -12.48 -21.63
C CYS A 334 -9.07 -13.99 -21.76
N GLN A 335 -10.21 -14.36 -22.32
CA GLN A 335 -10.45 -15.71 -22.81
C GLN A 335 -9.49 -15.99 -23.98
N ASN A 336 -8.68 -17.03 -23.87
CA ASN A 336 -8.05 -17.65 -25.04
C ASN A 336 -8.97 -18.75 -25.54
N ILE A 337 -9.42 -18.64 -26.78
CA ILE A 337 -10.28 -19.61 -27.49
C ILE A 337 -9.67 -21.04 -27.47
N THR A 338 -8.35 -21.14 -27.26
CA THR A 338 -7.58 -22.38 -27.25
C THR A 338 -7.52 -23.11 -25.90
N GLN A 339 -8.03 -22.54 -24.80
CA GLN A 339 -8.06 -23.21 -23.48
C GLN A 339 -9.51 -23.42 -22.98
N PRO A 340 -10.11 -24.58 -23.27
CA PRO A 340 -11.40 -24.95 -22.67
C PRO A 340 -11.24 -25.03 -21.14
N GLY A 341 -12.02 -24.22 -20.41
CA GLY A 341 -12.02 -24.19 -18.93
C GLY A 341 -11.61 -22.86 -18.27
N SER A 342 -11.40 -21.76 -19.02
CA SER A 342 -10.99 -20.47 -18.45
C SER A 342 -12.07 -19.73 -17.64
N CYS A 343 -13.35 -19.99 -17.90
CA CYS A 343 -14.49 -19.50 -17.13
C CYS A 343 -15.73 -20.39 -17.38
N VAL A 344 -16.76 -20.24 -16.54
CA VAL A 344 -18.03 -20.95 -16.67
C VAL A 344 -19.17 -19.99 -17.05
N GLY A 345 -19.88 -20.32 -18.13
CA GLY A 345 -21.08 -19.58 -18.54
C GLY A 345 -22.23 -19.76 -17.54
N PRO A 346 -23.06 -18.74 -17.29
CA PRO A 346 -24.14 -18.79 -16.30
C PRO A 346 -25.24 -19.82 -16.60
N GLU A 347 -25.40 -20.24 -17.85
CA GLU A 347 -26.52 -21.08 -18.33
C GLU A 347 -26.11 -22.53 -18.66
N LEU A 348 -24.88 -22.94 -18.36
CA LEU A 348 -24.42 -24.29 -18.70
C LEU A 348 -24.79 -25.30 -17.60
N PRO A 349 -25.48 -26.42 -17.92
CA PRO A 349 -25.91 -27.44 -16.96
C PRO A 349 -24.76 -28.23 -16.30
N TYR A 350 -23.50 -27.99 -16.71
CA TYR A 350 -22.30 -28.65 -16.20
C TYR A 350 -21.67 -27.98 -14.96
N LEU A 351 -22.31 -26.96 -14.35
CA LEU A 351 -21.80 -26.35 -13.10
C LEU A 351 -21.51 -27.40 -12.01
N ALA A 352 -22.33 -28.44 -11.91
CA ALA A 352 -22.15 -29.52 -10.94
C ALA A 352 -20.99 -30.49 -11.25
N SER A 353 -20.53 -30.59 -12.50
CA SER A 353 -19.44 -31.49 -12.90
C SER A 353 -18.07 -30.81 -12.94
N VAL A 354 -18.03 -29.48 -13.02
CA VAL A 354 -16.80 -28.67 -13.11
C VAL A 354 -16.37 -28.14 -11.74
N VAL A 355 -17.27 -28.10 -10.76
CA VAL A 355 -16.89 -27.94 -9.35
C VAL A 355 -16.29 -29.28 -8.89
N PRO A 356 -14.97 -29.36 -8.65
CA PRO A 356 -14.39 -30.60 -8.18
C PRO A 356 -15.05 -30.96 -6.85
N GLY A 357 -15.47 -32.23 -6.72
CA GLY A 357 -15.77 -32.79 -5.41
C GLY A 357 -14.59 -32.51 -4.46
N SER A 358 -14.92 -32.39 -3.18
CA SER A 358 -14.13 -32.02 -1.98
C SER A 358 -12.65 -32.48 -1.85
N GLY A 359 -12.03 -33.11 -2.83
CA GLY A 359 -10.69 -33.72 -2.77
C GLY A 359 -9.60 -33.14 -3.68
N LYS A 360 -9.84 -32.11 -4.50
CA LYS A 360 -8.78 -31.46 -5.32
C LYS A 360 -8.80 -29.94 -5.17
N ASN A 361 -8.11 -29.44 -4.15
CA ASN A 361 -7.98 -28.00 -3.86
C ASN A 361 -7.03 -27.30 -4.85
N SER A 362 -7.51 -27.04 -6.08
CA SER A 362 -6.86 -26.05 -6.95
C SER A 362 -7.38 -24.67 -6.58
N TYR A 363 -6.56 -23.84 -5.93
CA TYR A 363 -6.89 -22.45 -5.55
C TYR A 363 -6.94 -21.48 -6.74
N THR A 364 -6.88 -22.00 -7.96
CA THR A 364 -7.11 -21.23 -9.18
C THR A 364 -8.58 -20.80 -9.23
N PRO A 365 -8.88 -19.49 -9.30
CA PRO A 365 -10.25 -19.01 -9.27
C PRO A 365 -10.99 -19.51 -10.52
N LEU A 366 -12.10 -20.22 -10.33
CA LEU A 366 -13.03 -20.57 -11.41
C LEU A 366 -14.09 -19.47 -11.49
N VAL A 367 -14.00 -18.61 -12.49
CA VAL A 367 -14.84 -17.42 -12.57
C VAL A 367 -16.02 -17.59 -13.53
N GLN A 368 -17.10 -16.86 -13.29
CA GLN A 368 -18.18 -16.67 -14.25
C GLN A 368 -17.67 -15.90 -15.48
N CYS A 369 -18.06 -16.38 -16.67
CA CYS A 369 -17.71 -15.70 -17.91
C CYS A 369 -18.33 -14.30 -17.96
N THR A 370 -17.47 -13.30 -17.95
CA THR A 370 -17.79 -11.87 -18.03
C THR A 370 -16.77 -11.19 -18.92
N SER A 371 -17.06 -9.99 -19.42
CA SER A 371 -16.11 -9.26 -20.26
C SER A 371 -14.81 -8.89 -19.53
N HIS A 372 -14.82 -8.77 -18.20
CA HIS A 372 -13.67 -8.39 -17.37
C HIS A 372 -12.90 -9.59 -16.77
N MET A 373 -13.54 -10.76 -16.68
CA MET A 373 -12.97 -12.02 -16.13
C MET A 373 -12.46 -11.95 -14.67
N CYS A 374 -12.69 -10.85 -13.97
CA CYS A 374 -12.32 -10.70 -12.56
C CYS A 374 -13.19 -11.51 -11.60
N PRO A 375 -12.61 -12.16 -10.58
CA PRO A 375 -13.37 -12.88 -9.55
C PRO A 375 -14.16 -11.93 -8.65
N ILE A 376 -13.76 -10.67 -8.51
CA ILE A 376 -14.50 -9.67 -7.72
C ILE A 376 -14.77 -8.43 -8.55
N ARG A 377 -15.99 -7.90 -8.41
CA ARG A 377 -16.35 -6.56 -8.88
C ARG A 377 -16.84 -5.72 -7.74
N VAL A 378 -16.33 -4.49 -7.64
CA VAL A 378 -16.85 -3.47 -6.74
C VAL A 378 -17.62 -2.46 -7.58
N HIS A 379 -18.91 -2.34 -7.34
CA HIS A 379 -19.76 -1.34 -7.99
C HIS A 379 -19.99 -0.15 -7.06
N TRP A 380 -19.65 1.04 -7.53
CA TRP A 380 -19.86 2.30 -6.83
C TRP A 380 -20.96 3.10 -7.53
N HIS A 381 -22.07 3.30 -6.84
CA HIS A 381 -23.24 4.00 -7.35
C HIS A 381 -23.52 5.27 -6.55
N VAL A 382 -23.45 6.44 -7.20
CA VAL A 382 -23.92 7.70 -6.60
C VAL A 382 -25.44 7.72 -6.68
N LYS A 383 -26.10 7.42 -5.55
CA LYS A 383 -27.54 7.12 -5.50
C LYS A 383 -28.41 8.36 -5.47
N LEU A 384 -28.11 9.30 -4.58
CA LEU A 384 -28.95 10.48 -4.34
C LEU A 384 -28.12 11.66 -3.85
N ASN A 385 -28.61 12.86 -4.14
CA ASN A 385 -28.01 14.13 -3.74
C ASN A 385 -29.04 15.00 -3.01
N TYR A 386 -28.92 15.14 -1.70
CA TYR A 386 -29.77 16.01 -0.87
C TYR A 386 -29.19 17.42 -0.75
N LYS A 387 -29.84 18.32 -0.01
CA LYS A 387 -29.31 19.68 0.22
C LYS A 387 -27.93 19.65 0.90
N ASP A 388 -27.84 19.00 2.05
CA ASP A 388 -26.62 18.98 2.90
C ASP A 388 -25.86 17.65 2.86
N TYR A 389 -26.44 16.62 2.25
CA TYR A 389 -25.89 15.26 2.23
C TYR A 389 -25.92 14.65 0.83
N TRP A 390 -25.11 13.63 0.62
CA TRP A 390 -25.19 12.79 -0.58
C TRP A 390 -24.98 11.33 -0.19
N ARG A 391 -25.56 10.44 -0.99
CA ARG A 391 -25.65 9.02 -0.68
C ARG A 391 -25.01 8.19 -1.78
N VAL A 392 -24.13 7.29 -1.38
CA VAL A 392 -23.50 6.30 -2.23
C VAL A 392 -24.01 4.92 -1.85
N LYS A 393 -24.21 4.07 -2.84
CA LYS A 393 -24.41 2.64 -2.66
C LYS A 393 -23.18 1.90 -3.19
N VAL A 394 -22.61 1.04 -2.36
CA VAL A 394 -21.48 0.17 -2.71
C VAL A 394 -21.99 -1.26 -2.77
N THR A 395 -21.69 -1.96 -3.87
CA THR A 395 -22.03 -3.37 -4.06
C THR A 395 -20.78 -4.15 -4.42
N ILE A 396 -20.41 -5.14 -3.61
CA ILE A 396 -19.32 -6.07 -3.91
C ILE A 396 -19.95 -7.36 -4.42
N THR A 397 -19.56 -7.82 -5.61
CA THR A 397 -20.06 -9.05 -6.23
C THR A 397 -18.91 -10.03 -6.42
N ASN A 398 -19.14 -11.27 -6.00
CA ASN A 398 -18.25 -12.40 -6.21
C ASN A 398 -18.67 -13.17 -7.46
N PHE A 399 -17.72 -13.33 -8.38
CA PHE A 399 -17.85 -14.09 -9.62
C PHE A 399 -17.08 -15.40 -9.57
N ASN A 400 -16.44 -15.75 -8.44
CA ASN A 400 -15.72 -17.00 -8.27
C ASN A 400 -16.65 -18.10 -7.74
N TYR A 401 -16.72 -19.24 -8.43
CA TYR A 401 -17.51 -20.41 -8.04
C TYR A 401 -16.81 -21.30 -6.99
N MET A 402 -15.49 -21.19 -6.85
CA MET A 402 -14.70 -22.06 -5.98
C MET A 402 -14.28 -21.39 -4.67
N MET A 403 -14.61 -20.11 -4.48
CA MET A 403 -14.09 -19.34 -3.35
C MET A 403 -15.15 -18.47 -2.70
N ASN A 404 -15.27 -18.62 -1.39
CA ASN A 404 -15.95 -17.69 -0.50
C ASN A 404 -14.91 -16.76 0.14
N TYR A 405 -15.28 -15.50 0.37
CA TYR A 405 -14.43 -14.55 1.07
C TYR A 405 -14.99 -14.29 2.47
N SER A 406 -14.36 -14.90 3.48
CA SER A 406 -14.63 -14.62 4.89
C SER A 406 -13.81 -13.43 5.37
N GLN A 407 -14.36 -12.67 6.33
CA GLN A 407 -13.72 -11.47 6.89
C GLN A 407 -13.26 -10.49 5.80
N TRP A 408 -13.98 -10.43 4.68
CA TRP A 408 -13.61 -9.57 3.57
C TRP A 408 -13.53 -8.10 4.04
N ASN A 409 -12.66 -7.33 3.41
CA ASN A 409 -12.59 -5.90 3.63
C ASN A 409 -12.41 -5.14 2.32
N LEU A 410 -12.82 -3.88 2.35
CA LEU A 410 -12.77 -2.94 1.25
C LEU A 410 -12.11 -1.66 1.76
N VAL A 411 -10.98 -1.28 1.17
CA VAL A 411 -10.36 0.02 1.44
C VAL A 411 -10.67 0.96 0.29
N VAL A 412 -11.19 2.13 0.60
CA VAL A 412 -11.59 3.13 -0.39
C VAL A 412 -10.89 4.44 -0.07
N GLN A 413 -10.24 5.01 -1.09
CA GLN A 413 -9.65 6.33 -1.02
C GLN A 413 -10.55 7.35 -1.72
N HIS A 414 -11.10 8.30 -0.96
CA HIS A 414 -11.93 9.39 -1.47
C HIS A 414 -11.83 10.60 -0.52
N PRO A 415 -11.63 11.83 -1.04
CA PRO A 415 -11.38 13.02 -0.22
C PRO A 415 -12.49 13.32 0.80
N ASN A 416 -13.75 12.94 0.51
CA ASN A 416 -14.88 13.21 1.40
C ASN A 416 -15.11 12.17 2.52
N PHE A 417 -14.19 11.20 2.74
CA PHE A 417 -14.31 10.28 3.87
C PHE A 417 -14.17 10.96 5.24
N ASP A 418 -13.52 12.12 5.29
CA ASP A 418 -13.47 13.00 6.47
C ASP A 418 -14.88 13.43 6.94
N ASN A 419 -15.84 13.47 6.01
CA ASN A 419 -17.22 13.91 6.25
C ASN A 419 -18.24 12.75 6.23
N LEU A 420 -17.78 11.50 6.45
CA LEU A 420 -18.69 10.35 6.55
C LEU A 420 -19.60 10.52 7.77
N THR A 421 -20.90 10.58 7.54
CA THR A 421 -21.90 10.79 8.60
C THR A 421 -22.48 9.47 9.09
N GLN A 422 -22.80 8.57 8.17
CA GLN A 422 -23.43 7.30 8.51
C GLN A 422 -23.01 6.22 7.51
N ILE A 423 -22.81 5.01 8.03
CA ILE A 423 -22.61 3.80 7.25
C ILE A 423 -23.72 2.81 7.58
N PHE A 424 -24.27 2.17 6.56
CA PHE A 424 -25.32 1.18 6.71
C PHE A 424 -24.76 -0.22 6.46
N SER A 425 -25.08 -1.18 7.32
CA SER A 425 -24.79 -2.61 7.12
C SER A 425 -23.31 -3.03 7.04
N PHE A 426 -22.34 -2.12 7.12
CA PHE A 426 -20.90 -2.41 7.19
C PHE A 426 -20.27 -1.76 8.43
N ASN A 427 -19.17 -2.33 8.90
CA ASN A 427 -18.27 -1.69 9.85
C ASN A 427 -17.32 -0.72 9.13
N TYR A 428 -16.81 0.27 9.87
CA TYR A 428 -15.95 1.33 9.35
C TYR A 428 -14.77 1.61 10.28
N LYS A 429 -13.61 1.90 9.68
CA LYS A 429 -12.45 2.46 10.34
C LYS A 429 -11.69 3.36 9.38
N SER A 430 -11.39 4.58 9.80
CA SER A 430 -10.49 5.47 9.04
C SER A 430 -9.06 4.92 9.09
N LEU A 431 -8.35 5.00 7.96
CA LEU A 431 -6.93 4.69 7.85
C LEU A 431 -6.17 5.99 7.56
N THR A 432 -5.25 6.36 8.43
CA THR A 432 -4.54 7.63 8.38
C THR A 432 -3.03 7.40 8.26
N PRO A 433 -2.53 6.86 7.13
CA PRO A 433 -1.14 6.41 7.00
C PRO A 433 -0.11 7.55 7.20
N TYR A 434 -0.48 8.79 6.88
CA TYR A 434 0.39 9.97 6.97
C TYR A 434 -0.05 10.98 8.04
N ALA A 435 -0.95 10.60 8.95
CA ALA A 435 -1.52 11.39 10.06
C ALA A 435 -2.22 12.73 9.70
N ALA A 436 -1.97 13.32 8.53
CA ALA A 436 -2.49 14.62 8.11
C ALA A 436 -3.71 14.52 7.17
N ILE A 437 -4.00 13.34 6.61
CA ILE A 437 -5.05 13.14 5.61
C ILE A 437 -5.87 11.91 6.00
N ASN A 438 -7.19 12.07 6.11
CA ASN A 438 -8.13 11.02 6.51
C ASN A 438 -9.01 10.56 5.31
N ASP A 439 -8.47 10.70 4.10
CA ASP A 439 -9.15 10.41 2.82
C ASP A 439 -9.37 8.92 2.56
N THR A 440 -8.95 8.04 3.47
CA THR A 440 -8.97 6.60 3.28
C THR A 440 -9.79 5.93 4.36
N ALA A 441 -10.71 5.07 3.93
CA ALA A 441 -11.61 4.32 4.81
C ALA A 441 -11.50 2.83 4.55
N MET A 442 -11.46 2.05 5.63
CA MET A 442 -11.59 0.60 5.61
C MET A 442 -13.01 0.23 6.03
N LEU A 443 -13.66 -0.59 5.19
CA LEU A 443 -15.00 -1.13 5.39
C LEU A 443 -14.94 -2.65 5.45
N TRP A 444 -15.76 -3.29 6.29
CA TRP A 444 -15.87 -4.75 6.33
C TRP A 444 -17.25 -5.19 6.80
N GLY A 445 -17.58 -6.46 6.56
CA GLY A 445 -18.85 -7.04 6.97
C GLY A 445 -19.05 -7.10 8.48
N VAL A 446 -20.31 -7.06 8.91
CA VAL A 446 -20.75 -7.31 10.29
C VAL A 446 -20.78 -8.82 10.52
N LYS A 447 -20.16 -9.26 11.63
CA LYS A 447 -20.09 -10.68 12.02
C LYS A 447 -21.49 -11.29 12.07
N PHE A 448 -21.64 -12.49 11.52
CA PHE A 448 -22.91 -13.24 11.45
C PHE A 448 -24.02 -12.59 10.61
N TYR A 449 -23.69 -11.58 9.80
CA TYR A 449 -24.66 -10.93 8.91
C TYR A 449 -24.18 -10.93 7.46
N ASN A 450 -23.06 -10.25 7.20
CA ASN A 450 -22.49 -10.13 5.85
C ASN A 450 -20.96 -10.17 5.87
N ASP A 451 -20.36 -10.77 6.90
CA ASP A 451 -18.93 -11.04 7.01
C ASP A 451 -18.44 -12.20 6.12
N LEU A 452 -19.37 -12.90 5.47
CA LEU A 452 -19.11 -13.92 4.46
C LEU A 452 -19.69 -13.49 3.11
N LEU A 453 -18.81 -13.27 2.14
CA LEU A 453 -19.19 -13.08 0.75
C LEU A 453 -19.15 -14.44 0.04
N MET A 454 -20.33 -14.98 -0.21
CA MET A 454 -20.52 -16.29 -0.86
C MET A 454 -20.01 -16.28 -2.30
N GLN A 455 -19.73 -17.48 -2.82
CA GLN A 455 -19.42 -17.75 -4.21
C GLN A 455 -20.47 -17.21 -5.19
N ALA A 456 -20.11 -17.19 -6.48
CA ALA A 456 -20.96 -16.69 -7.54
C ALA A 456 -22.37 -17.32 -7.52
N GLY A 457 -23.39 -16.47 -7.64
CA GLY A 457 -24.80 -16.87 -7.59
C GLY A 457 -25.70 -15.72 -7.10
N PRO A 458 -27.00 -15.99 -6.88
CA PRO A 458 -27.97 -14.97 -6.46
C PRO A 458 -27.62 -14.27 -5.13
N VAL A 459 -26.93 -14.98 -4.23
CA VAL A 459 -26.47 -14.49 -2.92
C VAL A 459 -24.97 -14.15 -2.89
N GLY A 460 -24.31 -14.12 -4.05
CA GLY A 460 -22.89 -13.82 -4.20
C GLY A 460 -22.56 -12.33 -4.18
N ASN A 461 -23.34 -11.50 -3.47
CA ASN A 461 -23.07 -10.08 -3.34
C ASN A 461 -23.34 -9.55 -1.92
N VAL A 462 -22.65 -8.48 -1.57
CA VAL A 462 -22.90 -7.70 -0.36
C VAL A 462 -23.06 -6.23 -0.75
N GLN A 463 -23.96 -5.53 -0.07
CA GLN A 463 -24.32 -4.15 -0.39
C GLN A 463 -24.36 -3.31 0.88
N SER A 464 -23.97 -2.05 0.73
CA SER A 464 -24.02 -1.05 1.80
C SER A 464 -24.30 0.31 1.21
N GLU A 465 -24.81 1.21 2.04
CA GLU A 465 -24.97 2.61 1.71
C GLU A 465 -24.08 3.46 2.63
N LEU A 466 -23.53 4.53 2.06
CA LEU A 466 -22.71 5.51 2.73
C LEU A 466 -23.40 6.86 2.60
N LEU A 467 -23.61 7.54 3.74
CA LEU A 467 -24.14 8.89 3.78
C LEU A 467 -23.01 9.85 4.17
N PHE A 468 -22.75 10.79 3.28
CA PHE A 468 -21.72 11.79 3.46
C PHE A 468 -22.34 13.17 3.62
N ARG A 469 -21.78 13.97 4.52
CA ARG A 469 -22.07 15.39 4.59
C ARG A 469 -21.34 16.10 3.46
N LYS A 470 -21.97 17.11 2.88
CA LYS A 470 -21.34 17.98 1.90
C LYS A 470 -20.52 19.04 2.62
N ASP A 471 -19.28 19.18 2.19
CA ASP A 471 -18.48 20.36 2.47
C ASP A 471 -18.61 21.33 1.30
N LYS A 472 -19.09 22.55 1.58
CA LYS A 472 -19.31 23.59 0.56
C LYS A 472 -18.04 24.00 -0.17
N SER A 473 -16.86 23.78 0.43
CA SER A 473 -15.59 24.18 -0.16
C SER A 473 -15.01 23.16 -1.15
N THR A 474 -15.37 21.88 -1.00
CA THR A 474 -14.76 20.78 -1.76
C THR A 474 -15.75 19.96 -2.58
N PHE A 475 -17.02 19.93 -2.21
CA PHE A 475 -18.03 19.10 -2.85
C PHE A 475 -18.37 19.60 -4.25
N THR A 476 -18.17 18.73 -5.26
CA THR A 476 -18.60 18.94 -6.64
C THR A 476 -18.91 17.60 -7.31
N PHE A 477 -19.70 17.62 -8.38
CA PHE A 477 -19.84 16.47 -9.28
C PHE A 477 -18.96 16.61 -10.54
N ASP A 478 -18.22 17.70 -10.65
CA ASP A 478 -17.36 17.96 -11.80
C ASP A 478 -16.21 16.97 -11.84
N LYS A 479 -15.83 16.58 -13.07
CA LYS A 479 -14.64 15.76 -13.36
C LYS A 479 -14.58 14.46 -12.53
N GLY A 480 -15.74 13.89 -12.22
CA GLY A 480 -15.82 12.61 -11.52
C GLY A 480 -15.43 12.66 -10.03
N TRP A 481 -15.48 13.82 -9.37
CA TRP A 481 -15.09 13.96 -7.97
C TRP A 481 -15.84 13.02 -7.01
N ALA A 482 -17.10 12.69 -7.28
CA ALA A 482 -17.92 11.81 -6.44
C ALA A 482 -17.52 10.32 -6.49
N PHE A 483 -16.52 9.97 -7.28
CA PHE A 483 -16.02 8.61 -7.45
C PHE A 483 -14.67 8.44 -6.73
N PRO A 484 -14.41 7.24 -6.19
CA PRO A 484 -13.21 6.99 -5.42
C PRO A 484 -11.97 7.04 -6.32
N ARG A 485 -10.85 7.47 -5.75
CA ARG A 485 -9.56 7.53 -6.46
C ARG A 485 -8.93 6.14 -6.59
N ARG A 486 -9.09 5.32 -5.54
CA ARG A 486 -8.58 3.95 -5.46
C ARG A 486 -9.50 3.10 -4.61
N ILE A 487 -9.60 1.82 -4.97
CA ILE A 487 -10.30 0.80 -4.20
C ILE A 487 -9.38 -0.40 -4.07
N TYR A 488 -9.30 -0.96 -2.87
CA TYR A 488 -8.61 -2.22 -2.59
C TYR A 488 -9.60 -3.21 -2.00
N PHE A 489 -9.57 -4.45 -2.47
CA PHE A 489 -10.36 -5.55 -1.92
C PHE A 489 -9.44 -6.60 -1.30
N ASN A 490 -9.59 -6.87 0.01
CA ASN A 490 -8.69 -7.74 0.77
C ASN A 490 -7.20 -7.35 0.64
N GLY A 491 -6.95 -6.05 0.42
CA GLY A 491 -5.64 -5.47 0.16
C GLY A 491 -5.16 -5.49 -1.30
N ASP A 492 -5.79 -6.21 -2.21
CA ASP A 492 -5.43 -6.15 -3.63
C ASP A 492 -6.01 -4.89 -4.28
N ASN A 493 -5.21 -4.16 -5.06
CA ASN A 493 -5.65 -2.95 -5.75
C ASN A 493 -6.59 -3.32 -6.91
N CYS A 494 -7.79 -2.77 -6.92
CA CYS A 494 -8.76 -2.99 -7.99
C CYS A 494 -8.52 -2.03 -9.15
N VAL A 495 -8.70 -2.53 -10.38
CA VAL A 495 -8.56 -1.70 -11.57
C VAL A 495 -9.78 -0.78 -11.69
N MET A 496 -9.51 0.52 -11.65
CA MET A 496 -10.49 1.58 -11.87
C MET A 496 -10.72 1.79 -13.38
N PRO A 497 -11.93 2.14 -13.82
CA PRO A 497 -12.15 2.69 -15.16
C PRO A 497 -11.28 3.94 -15.38
N PRO A 498 -11.00 4.30 -16.64
CA PRO A 498 -10.23 5.50 -16.91
C PRO A 498 -11.08 6.75 -16.56
N PRO A 499 -10.48 7.85 -16.04
CA PRO A 499 -11.23 8.98 -15.51
C PRO A 499 -12.12 9.72 -16.53
N ASP A 500 -11.77 9.66 -17.82
CA ASP A 500 -12.54 10.19 -18.95
C ASP A 500 -13.88 9.47 -19.15
N ALA A 501 -13.96 8.20 -18.74
CA ALA A 501 -15.19 7.42 -18.79
C ALA A 501 -16.12 7.67 -17.60
N TYR A 502 -15.74 8.47 -16.59
CA TYR A 502 -16.54 8.62 -15.37
C TYR A 502 -17.89 9.29 -15.68
N PRO A 503 -18.97 8.90 -14.99
CA PRO A 503 -20.26 9.56 -15.17
C PRO A 503 -20.17 11.05 -14.86
N TYR A 504 -20.31 11.89 -15.90
CA TYR A 504 -20.34 13.34 -15.78
C TYR A 504 -21.78 13.85 -15.78
N LEU A 505 -21.99 15.01 -15.15
CA LEU A 505 -23.27 15.71 -15.23
C LEU A 505 -23.56 16.04 -16.70
N PRO A 506 -24.75 15.72 -17.22
CA PRO A 506 -25.09 16.06 -18.60
C PRO A 506 -24.92 17.56 -18.77
N ASN A 507 -24.16 17.96 -19.79
CA ASN A 507 -23.92 19.35 -20.12
C ASN A 507 -25.17 19.94 -20.78
N ASN A 508 -26.30 19.92 -20.06
CA ASN A 508 -27.52 20.56 -20.49
C ASN A 508 -27.38 22.04 -20.22
N SER A 509 -26.68 22.74 -21.12
CA SER A 509 -27.16 24.06 -21.49
C SER A 509 -28.53 23.83 -22.11
N SER A 510 -29.59 23.97 -21.33
CA SER A 510 -30.88 24.29 -21.91
C SER A 510 -30.68 25.61 -22.66
N ARG A 511 -30.34 25.53 -23.96
CA ARG A 511 -30.46 26.69 -24.84
C ARG A 511 -31.90 27.10 -24.70
N PRO A 512 -32.19 28.23 -24.05
CA PRO A 512 -33.56 28.56 -23.81
C PRO A 512 -34.20 28.76 -25.18
N HIS A 513 -35.34 28.13 -25.42
CA HIS A 513 -36.18 28.32 -26.62
C HIS A 513 -36.63 29.79 -26.81
N ILE A 514 -36.13 30.72 -25.98
CA ILE A 514 -36.25 32.17 -26.10
C ILE A 514 -36.03 32.60 -27.54
N PHE A 515 -35.01 32.09 -28.25
CA PHE A 515 -34.71 32.54 -29.63
C PHE A 515 -35.88 32.33 -30.62
N LEU A 516 -36.60 31.20 -30.54
CA LEU A 516 -37.75 30.91 -31.41
C LEU A 516 -38.98 31.75 -31.01
N LEU A 517 -39.19 31.95 -29.72
CA LEU A 517 -40.35 32.70 -29.21
C LEU A 517 -40.17 34.21 -29.43
N THR A 518 -38.96 34.75 -29.27
CA THR A 518 -38.64 36.14 -29.66
C THR A 518 -38.76 36.34 -31.16
N LEU A 519 -38.35 35.38 -31.99
CA LEU A 519 -38.43 35.51 -33.45
C LEU A 519 -39.89 35.50 -33.92
N MET A 520 -40.72 34.62 -33.36
CA MET A 520 -42.16 34.59 -33.61
C MET A 520 -42.85 35.88 -33.14
N LEU A 521 -42.48 36.41 -31.97
CA LEU A 521 -43.04 37.67 -31.46
C LEU A 521 -42.63 38.88 -32.33
N THR A 522 -41.38 38.94 -32.79
CA THR A 522 -40.92 40.01 -33.70
C THR A 522 -41.60 39.95 -35.06
N LEU A 523 -41.90 38.75 -35.57
CA LEU A 523 -42.60 38.57 -36.84
C LEU A 523 -44.09 38.94 -36.74
N LEU A 524 -44.71 38.66 -35.58
CA LEU A 524 -46.09 39.07 -35.30
C LEU A 524 -46.20 40.58 -35.14
N LEU A 525 -45.24 41.21 -34.45
CA LEU A 525 -45.18 42.67 -34.31
C LEU A 525 -44.97 43.35 -35.67
N SER A 526 -44.08 42.83 -36.52
CA SER A 526 -43.87 43.43 -37.85
C SER A 526 -45.11 43.30 -38.76
N LEU A 527 -45.85 42.19 -38.68
CA LEU A 527 -47.12 42.02 -39.39
C LEU A 527 -48.22 42.97 -38.89
N VAL A 528 -48.29 43.22 -37.58
CA VAL A 528 -49.25 44.20 -37.03
C VAL A 528 -48.90 45.61 -37.46
N PHE A 529 -47.60 45.97 -37.47
CA PHE A 529 -47.15 47.28 -37.95
C PHE A 529 -47.42 47.50 -39.45
N SER A 530 -47.27 46.47 -40.30
CA SER A 530 -47.56 46.60 -41.73
C SER A 530 -49.07 46.69 -42.02
N TYR A 531 -49.93 46.06 -41.22
CA TYR A 531 -51.39 46.19 -41.33
C TYR A 531 -51.95 47.51 -40.79
N ALA A 532 -51.25 48.17 -39.86
CA ALA A 532 -51.69 49.46 -39.32
C ALA A 532 -51.32 50.66 -40.21
N TYR A 533 -50.44 50.47 -41.20
CA TYR A 533 -49.94 51.50 -42.12
C TYR A 533 -50.28 51.24 -43.60
N ALA A 534 -51.07 50.21 -43.89
CA ALA A 534 -51.73 49.98 -45.17
C ALA A 534 -53.20 50.41 -45.07
#